data_AF-A0A453JH00-F1
#
_entry.id   AF-A0A453JH00-F1
#
_cell.length_a   1.000
_cell.length_b   1.000
_cell.length_c   1.000
_cell.angle_alpha   90.00
_cell.angle_beta   90.00
_cell.angle_gamma   90.00
#
_symmetry.space_group_name_H-M   'P 1'
#
loop_
_entity.id
_entity.type
_entity.pdbx_description
1 polymer ?
#
loop_
_entity_poly.entity_id
_entity_poly.type
_entity_poly.pdbx_seq_one_letter_code
_entity_poly.pdbx_strand_id
1 'polypeptide(L)'
;GDLLDAGVNRSPSGYLNNPAEERSKYRYNVDKEMTLVKFVDDEFGPVGSFNWFATHGTSMSRTNSLISGDNKGAAARFMEDWAEQNGLPKQTGHANSDDFGSLHLPRRVSTIIPEPDEITDDLMQLASSYKASGGRILASSNITRRIRNTQKNNAKFVSAFCQSNCGDVSPNVLGAFCIDTNLPCDFNHSTCNGKNELCYGRGPGYPNEFESTRIIGNRQFLKAADLFNSASEELQGKVDYRHTYLDFSQLEVSVSTSTGGQQVVKTCPAAMGFSFAAGTTDGPGAFDFKQGDDKGNPFWRLVGGILKKPGKEQVECQAPKPILLDTGEMKEPYDWAPAILPIQIIRIGQLVILSVPGEFTTMAGRRLRDAVKNVLISGSNGEFNSNTHVVLAGLTNTYSQYVTTFEEYQVQRYE
;
A
#
# COMPACT_ATOMS: atom_id res chain seq x y z
N GLY A 1 -7.51 -11.52 9.92
CA GLY A 1 -6.75 -12.72 10.29
C GLY A 1 -5.27 -12.52 9.96
N ASP A 2 -4.36 -13.14 10.71
CA ASP A 2 -2.93 -12.81 10.63
C ASP A 2 -2.21 -13.47 9.44
N LEU A 3 -1.47 -12.66 8.68
CA LEU A 3 -0.56 -13.02 7.60
C LEU A 3 0.88 -12.66 8.01
N LEU A 4 1.68 -13.68 8.26
CA LEU A 4 3.10 -13.54 8.58
C LEU A 4 3.97 -13.62 7.32
N ASP A 5 5.20 -13.13 7.42
CA ASP A 5 6.22 -13.21 6.37
C ASP A 5 5.81 -12.66 4.98
N ALA A 6 4.84 -11.74 4.92
CA ALA A 6 4.48 -11.03 3.69
C ALA A 6 4.80 -9.53 3.74
N GLY A 7 5.49 -9.09 4.80
CA GLY A 7 5.91 -7.70 4.98
C GLY A 7 6.88 -7.55 6.16
N VAL A 8 7.88 -6.68 6.01
CA VAL A 8 8.86 -6.27 7.03
C VAL A 8 8.93 -4.75 7.11
N ASN A 9 9.20 -4.19 8.29
CA ASN A 9 9.34 -2.74 8.42
C ASN A 9 10.67 -2.28 7.78
N ARG A 10 10.62 -1.36 6.82
CA ARG A 10 11.80 -0.83 6.11
C ARG A 10 12.40 0.44 6.74
N SER A 11 11.71 1.01 7.73
CA SER A 11 12.13 2.15 8.53
C SER A 11 12.01 1.88 10.05
N PRO A 12 12.63 0.79 10.55
CA PRO A 12 12.41 0.31 11.92
C PRO A 12 12.86 1.31 12.99
N SER A 13 13.88 2.15 12.72
CA SER A 13 14.28 3.22 13.65
C SER A 13 13.20 4.30 13.79
N GLY A 14 12.47 4.59 12.72
CA GLY A 14 11.28 5.46 12.73
C GLY A 14 10.21 4.88 13.65
N TYR A 15 9.82 3.61 13.41
CA TYR A 15 8.82 2.93 14.24
C TYR A 15 9.21 2.93 15.73
N LEU A 16 10.48 2.67 16.05
CA LEU A 16 10.98 2.62 17.43
C LEU A 16 10.91 3.97 18.15
N ASN A 17 10.81 5.08 17.42
CA ASN A 17 10.67 6.41 18.01
C ASN A 17 9.26 6.67 18.58
N ASN A 18 8.25 5.89 18.17
CA ASN A 18 6.93 5.94 18.81
C ASN A 18 7.01 5.55 20.30
N PRO A 19 6.12 6.08 21.17
CA PRO A 19 6.12 5.80 22.60
C PRO A 19 6.15 4.31 22.94
N ALA A 20 7.01 3.91 23.87
CA ALA A 20 7.18 2.50 24.23
C ALA A 20 5.88 1.84 24.74
N GLU A 21 5.06 2.60 25.49
CA GLU A 21 3.74 2.16 25.98
C GLU A 21 2.72 1.96 24.87
N GLU A 22 2.82 2.70 23.75
CA GLU A 22 1.97 2.49 22.59
C GLU A 22 2.46 1.28 21.80
N ARG A 23 3.78 1.16 21.59
CA ARG A 23 4.38 0.03 20.86
C ARG A 23 4.11 -1.30 21.55
N SER A 24 4.08 -1.35 22.88
CA SER A 24 3.84 -2.59 23.65
C SER A 24 2.42 -3.15 23.48
N LYS A 25 1.46 -2.37 22.97
CA LYS A 25 0.12 -2.83 22.61
C LYS A 25 0.12 -3.76 21.39
N TYR A 26 1.20 -3.73 20.59
CA TYR A 26 1.29 -4.44 19.34
C TYR A 26 2.44 -5.44 19.38
N ARG A 27 2.18 -6.66 18.91
CA ARG A 27 3.20 -7.72 18.84
C ARG A 27 4.27 -7.46 17.77
N TYR A 28 3.90 -6.75 16.70
CA TYR A 28 4.74 -6.55 15.52
C TYR A 28 4.84 -5.08 15.12
N ASN A 29 5.96 -4.70 14.50
CA ASN A 29 6.21 -3.36 13.95
C ASN A 29 5.66 -3.15 12.52
N VAL A 30 4.89 -4.10 12.01
CA VAL A 30 4.06 -3.98 10.82
C VAL A 30 2.71 -4.63 11.10
N ASP A 31 1.66 -4.21 10.41
CA ASP A 31 0.36 -4.84 10.54
C ASP A 31 0.34 -6.20 9.85
N LYS A 32 0.00 -7.23 10.63
CA LYS A 32 -0.14 -8.61 10.14
C LYS A 32 -1.57 -8.95 9.78
N GLU A 33 -2.54 -8.12 10.14
CA GLU A 33 -3.94 -8.39 9.87
C GLU A 33 -4.27 -8.21 8.37
N MET A 34 -4.80 -9.26 7.76
CA MET A 34 -5.54 -9.19 6.50
C MET A 34 -7.05 -9.18 6.80
N THR A 35 -7.75 -8.22 6.22
CA THR A 35 -9.23 -8.13 6.29
C THR A 35 -9.83 -8.46 4.94
N LEU A 36 -10.77 -9.41 4.93
CA LEU A 36 -11.46 -9.85 3.73
C LEU A 36 -12.94 -9.50 3.79
N VAL A 37 -13.47 -8.94 2.70
CA VAL A 37 -14.91 -8.85 2.45
C VAL A 37 -15.25 -9.80 1.33
N LYS A 38 -16.17 -10.73 1.60
CA LYS A 38 -16.68 -11.71 0.65
C LYS A 38 -18.00 -11.23 0.08
N PHE A 39 -18.13 -11.24 -1.25
CA PHE A 39 -19.38 -10.94 -1.94
C PHE A 39 -20.03 -12.24 -2.37
N VAL A 40 -21.28 -12.44 -1.96
CA VAL A 40 -22.09 -13.62 -2.28
C VAL A 40 -23.38 -13.13 -2.92
N ASP A 41 -23.69 -13.69 -4.07
CA ASP A 41 -24.95 -13.54 -4.78
C ASP A 41 -25.88 -14.71 -4.44
N ASP A 42 -27.18 -14.46 -4.33
CA ASP A 42 -28.17 -15.47 -3.95
C ASP A 42 -28.34 -16.57 -5.02
N GLU A 43 -28.11 -16.25 -6.30
CA GLU A 43 -28.25 -17.16 -7.44
C GLU A 43 -26.92 -17.80 -7.82
N PHE A 44 -25.85 -17.01 -7.89
CA PHE A 44 -24.54 -17.43 -8.37
C PHE A 44 -23.55 -17.77 -7.25
N GLY A 45 -23.96 -17.67 -5.98
CA GLY A 45 -23.05 -17.91 -4.86
C GLY A 45 -21.91 -16.89 -4.82
N PRO A 46 -20.70 -17.28 -4.37
CA PRO A 46 -19.61 -16.33 -4.19
C PRO A 46 -19.12 -15.70 -5.51
N VAL A 47 -19.17 -14.36 -5.62
CA VAL A 47 -18.87 -13.59 -6.84
C VAL A 47 -17.60 -12.74 -6.76
N GLY A 48 -17.04 -12.53 -5.56
CA GLY A 48 -15.78 -11.79 -5.45
C GLY A 48 -15.31 -11.54 -4.02
N SER A 49 -14.14 -10.92 -3.91
CA SER A 49 -13.61 -10.48 -2.62
C SER A 49 -12.76 -9.20 -2.71
N PHE A 50 -12.75 -8.43 -1.63
CA PHE A 50 -11.75 -7.41 -1.34
C PHE A 50 -10.88 -7.85 -0.19
N ASN A 51 -9.56 -7.68 -0.33
CA ASN A 51 -8.56 -8.20 0.60
C ASN A 51 -7.58 -7.07 0.96
N TRP A 52 -7.76 -6.44 2.12
CA TRP A 52 -6.86 -5.39 2.61
C TRP A 52 -5.70 -5.98 3.40
N PHE A 53 -4.47 -5.65 3.02
CA PHE A 53 -3.26 -6.05 3.73
C PHE A 53 -2.12 -5.05 3.46
N ALA A 54 -1.38 -4.67 4.49
CA ALA A 54 -0.30 -3.69 4.41
C ALA A 54 1.00 -4.34 3.90
N THR A 55 1.34 -4.13 2.63
CA THR A 55 2.66 -4.45 2.05
C THR A 55 2.82 -3.70 0.72
N HIS A 56 3.99 -3.10 0.48
CA HIS A 56 4.27 -2.42 -0.79
C HIS A 56 4.22 -3.39 -1.97
N GLY A 57 3.79 -2.89 -3.13
CA GLY A 57 3.90 -3.58 -4.42
C GLY A 57 5.28 -3.35 -5.05
N THR A 58 6.35 -3.72 -4.34
CA THR A 58 7.76 -3.50 -4.71
C THR A 58 8.59 -4.78 -4.63
N SER A 59 7.98 -5.94 -4.93
CA SER A 59 8.74 -7.19 -5.08
C SER A 59 9.55 -7.21 -6.36
N MET A 60 9.01 -6.65 -7.45
CA MET A 60 9.75 -6.30 -8.65
C MET A 60 10.51 -5.00 -8.41
N SER A 61 11.81 -5.02 -8.63
CA SER A 61 12.69 -3.87 -8.38
C SER A 61 12.62 -2.83 -9.50
N ARG A 62 13.27 -1.68 -9.28
CA ARG A 62 13.37 -0.60 -10.28
C ARG A 62 14.06 -0.98 -11.60
N THR A 63 14.75 -2.13 -11.64
CA THR A 63 15.41 -2.61 -12.87
C THR A 63 14.50 -3.45 -13.76
N ASN A 64 13.34 -3.88 -13.25
CA ASN A 64 12.32 -4.55 -14.04
C ASN A 64 11.77 -3.60 -15.13
N SER A 65 11.72 -4.07 -16.37
CA SER A 65 11.17 -3.35 -17.52
C SER A 65 9.78 -3.83 -17.95
N LEU A 66 9.23 -4.86 -17.29
CA LEU A 66 7.95 -5.47 -17.65
C LEU A 66 6.80 -4.89 -16.82
N ILE A 67 5.68 -4.55 -17.48
CA ILE A 67 4.45 -4.15 -16.78
C ILE A 67 3.97 -5.32 -15.91
N SER A 68 3.75 -5.05 -14.62
CA SER A 68 3.35 -6.06 -13.64
C SER A 68 2.38 -5.45 -12.62
N GLY A 69 1.45 -6.27 -12.12
CA GLY A 69 0.65 -5.95 -10.94
C GLY A 69 1.38 -6.22 -9.61
N ASP A 70 2.65 -6.63 -9.69
CA ASP A 70 3.52 -7.00 -8.57
C ASP A 70 2.87 -8.09 -7.68
N ASN A 71 3.25 -8.16 -6.40
CA ASN A 71 2.83 -9.24 -5.51
C ASN A 71 1.32 -9.23 -5.24
N LYS A 72 0.66 -8.07 -5.22
CA LYS A 72 -0.80 -7.95 -5.06
C LYS A 72 -1.55 -8.37 -6.31
N GLY A 73 -1.04 -8.03 -7.49
CA GLY A 73 -1.57 -8.50 -8.76
C GLY A 73 -1.41 -10.02 -8.93
N ALA A 74 -0.27 -10.57 -8.52
CA ALA A 74 -0.06 -12.02 -8.46
C ALA A 74 -1.07 -12.68 -7.50
N ALA A 75 -1.28 -12.12 -6.31
CA ALA A 75 -2.26 -12.63 -5.35
C ALA A 75 -3.70 -12.59 -5.91
N ALA A 76 -4.09 -11.48 -6.55
CA ALA A 76 -5.39 -11.34 -7.22
C ALA A 76 -5.57 -12.43 -8.27
N ARG A 77 -4.55 -12.60 -9.13
CA ARG A 77 -4.59 -13.61 -10.18
C ARG A 77 -4.69 -15.03 -9.63
N PHE A 78 -3.91 -15.37 -8.59
CA PHE A 78 -3.99 -16.69 -7.96
C PHE A 78 -5.36 -16.94 -7.33
N MET A 79 -5.97 -15.93 -6.73
CA MET A 79 -7.31 -16.04 -6.15
C MET A 79 -8.39 -16.23 -7.23
N GLU A 80 -8.29 -15.54 -8.36
CA GLU A 80 -9.19 -15.70 -9.50
C GLU A 80 -9.05 -17.09 -10.14
N ASP A 81 -7.81 -17.55 -10.39
CA ASP A 81 -7.56 -18.90 -10.92
C ASP A 81 -8.03 -19.99 -9.93
N TRP A 82 -7.84 -19.79 -8.62
CA TRP A 82 -8.33 -20.68 -7.57
C TRP A 82 -9.86 -20.77 -7.55
N ALA A 83 -10.55 -19.62 -7.65
CA ALA A 83 -12.01 -19.57 -7.71
C ALA A 83 -12.55 -20.30 -8.94
N GLU A 84 -11.90 -20.13 -10.09
CA GLU A 84 -12.26 -20.86 -11.30
C GLU A 84 -12.04 -22.38 -11.16
N GLN A 85 -11.02 -22.83 -10.44
CA GLN A 85 -10.71 -24.27 -10.30
C GLN A 85 -11.58 -24.98 -9.26
N ASN A 86 -11.94 -24.32 -8.15
CA ASN A 86 -12.69 -24.94 -7.05
C ASN A 86 -14.22 -24.94 -7.24
N GLY A 87 -14.69 -24.78 -8.48
CA GLY A 87 -16.10 -24.99 -8.81
C GLY A 87 -17.07 -23.92 -8.29
N LEU A 88 -16.60 -22.72 -7.94
CA LEU A 88 -17.49 -21.55 -7.90
C LEU A 88 -18.08 -21.38 -9.31
N PRO A 89 -19.40 -21.19 -9.44
CA PRO A 89 -20.21 -21.87 -10.45
C PRO A 89 -19.60 -21.84 -11.85
N LYS A 90 -19.10 -23.00 -12.27
CA LYS A 90 -18.82 -23.30 -13.66
C LYS A 90 -20.02 -24.00 -14.29
N GLN A 91 -20.38 -23.52 -15.47
CA GLN A 91 -21.32 -24.12 -16.39
C GLN A 91 -20.97 -25.60 -16.63
N THR A 92 -21.99 -26.45 -16.68
CA THR A 92 -21.89 -27.83 -17.12
C THR A 92 -21.35 -27.91 -18.54
N GLY A 93 -20.10 -28.34 -18.67
CA GLY A 93 -19.50 -28.86 -19.89
C GLY A 93 -18.68 -30.08 -19.51
N HIS A 94 -19.09 -31.25 -19.99
CA HIS A 94 -18.61 -32.59 -19.64
C HIS A 94 -17.11 -32.66 -19.28
N ALA A 95 -16.82 -33.11 -18.05
CA ALA A 95 -15.54 -33.70 -17.70
C ALA A 95 -15.80 -35.01 -16.97
N ASN A 96 -15.23 -36.09 -17.51
CA ASN A 96 -15.20 -37.40 -16.87
C ASN A 96 -14.52 -37.28 -15.51
N SER A 97 -15.08 -37.99 -14.54
CA SER A 97 -14.44 -38.29 -13.26
C SER A 97 -13.13 -39.02 -13.53
N ASP A 98 -12.05 -38.55 -12.93
CA ASP A 98 -11.30 -39.37 -11.98
C ASP A 98 -10.24 -38.51 -11.25
N ASP A 99 -10.06 -38.88 -9.99
CA ASP A 99 -8.93 -38.60 -9.11
C ASP A 99 -9.04 -37.43 -8.11
N PHE A 100 -9.29 -37.83 -6.86
CA PHE A 100 -9.28 -37.02 -5.65
C PHE A 100 -8.06 -37.48 -4.83
N GLY A 101 -7.00 -36.68 -4.77
CA GLY A 101 -5.79 -37.03 -4.02
C GLY A 101 -4.82 -35.86 -3.85
N SER A 102 -4.65 -35.41 -2.60
CA SER A 102 -3.68 -34.42 -2.11
C SER A 102 -3.80 -33.01 -2.70
N LEU A 103 -3.90 -31.99 -1.84
CA LEU A 103 -3.84 -30.56 -2.21
C LEU A 103 -2.41 -30.16 -2.63
N HIS A 104 -1.86 -30.85 -3.62
CA HIS A 104 -0.81 -30.31 -4.47
C HIS A 104 -1.51 -29.60 -5.61
N LEU A 105 -1.56 -28.27 -5.54
CA LEU A 105 -1.66 -27.45 -6.75
C LEU A 105 -0.72 -28.09 -7.77
N PRO A 106 -1.20 -28.48 -8.97
CA PRO A 106 -0.31 -29.02 -9.98
C PRO A 106 0.83 -28.03 -10.11
N ARG A 107 2.08 -28.52 -10.09
CA ARG A 107 3.17 -27.85 -10.78
C ARG A 107 2.77 -27.80 -12.27
N ARG A 108 1.80 -26.95 -12.62
CA ARG A 108 1.81 -26.24 -13.90
C ARG A 108 2.85 -25.14 -13.75
N VAL A 109 4.07 -25.60 -13.54
CA VAL A 109 5.21 -25.01 -14.24
C VAL A 109 4.82 -25.25 -15.69
N SER A 110 4.20 -24.25 -16.33
CA SER A 110 4.52 -24.06 -17.73
C SER A 110 6.05 -24.08 -17.75
N THR A 111 6.63 -24.99 -18.52
CA THR A 111 8.06 -25.07 -18.85
C THR A 111 8.51 -23.83 -19.65
N ILE A 112 7.98 -22.65 -19.28
CA ILE A 112 8.20 -21.31 -19.81
C ILE A 112 8.72 -20.45 -18.63
N ILE A 113 9.62 -21.01 -17.83
CA ILE A 113 10.60 -20.20 -17.13
C ILE A 113 11.93 -20.71 -17.68
N PRO A 114 12.47 -20.07 -18.74
CA PRO A 114 13.84 -20.29 -19.10
C PRO A 114 14.72 -19.94 -17.91
N GLU A 115 15.88 -20.60 -17.82
CA GLU A 115 17.01 -20.15 -17.02
C GLU A 115 17.27 -18.64 -17.19
N PRO A 116 17.93 -17.96 -16.23
CA PRO A 116 17.87 -16.51 -16.02
C PRO A 116 18.35 -15.58 -17.16
N ASP A 117 18.67 -16.07 -18.34
CA ASP A 117 19.21 -15.30 -19.46
C ASP A 117 18.34 -15.27 -20.73
N GLU A 118 17.11 -15.78 -20.69
CA GLU A 118 16.24 -15.86 -21.88
C GLU A 118 14.90 -15.12 -21.69
N ILE A 119 14.94 -13.79 -21.73
CA ILE A 119 13.82 -13.05 -22.33
C ILE A 119 13.94 -13.30 -23.84
N THR A 120 13.32 -14.38 -24.32
CA THR A 120 13.33 -14.71 -25.74
C THR A 120 12.50 -13.70 -26.53
N ASP A 121 12.90 -13.45 -27.78
CA ASP A 121 12.18 -12.60 -28.74
C ASP A 121 10.69 -12.98 -28.84
N ASP A 122 10.34 -14.24 -28.58
CA ASP A 122 8.97 -14.76 -28.58
C ASP A 122 8.07 -14.13 -27.51
N LEU A 123 8.59 -13.87 -26.31
CA LEU A 123 7.82 -13.20 -25.24
C LEU A 123 7.63 -11.71 -25.55
N MET A 124 8.64 -11.07 -26.17
CA MET A 124 8.53 -9.71 -26.71
C MET A 124 7.53 -9.64 -27.88
N GLN A 125 7.50 -10.65 -28.75
CA GLN A 125 6.55 -10.75 -29.86
C GLN A 125 5.12 -10.99 -29.36
N LEU A 126 4.95 -11.83 -28.35
CA LEU A 126 3.66 -12.06 -27.70
C LEU A 126 3.17 -10.79 -26.99
N ALA A 127 4.03 -10.12 -26.23
CA ALA A 127 3.70 -8.85 -25.58
C ALA A 127 3.30 -7.76 -26.59
N SER A 128 4.05 -7.63 -27.70
CA SER A 128 3.75 -6.68 -28.78
C SER A 128 2.53 -7.06 -29.63
N SER A 129 2.06 -8.31 -29.55
CA SER A 129 0.82 -8.75 -30.19
C SER A 129 -0.45 -8.25 -29.49
N TYR A 130 -0.37 -7.87 -28.20
CA TYR A 130 -1.51 -7.29 -27.48
C TYR A 130 -1.74 -5.85 -27.95
N LYS A 131 -2.83 -5.62 -28.68
CA LYS A 131 -3.26 -4.26 -29.04
C LYS A 131 -3.93 -3.60 -27.84
N ALA A 132 -3.48 -2.38 -27.50
CA ALA A 132 -4.14 -1.53 -26.51
C ALA A 132 -5.63 -1.41 -26.84
N SER A 133 -6.50 -1.68 -25.86
CA SER A 133 -7.95 -1.86 -26.08
C SER A 133 -8.70 -0.57 -26.43
N GLY A 134 -8.01 0.55 -26.63
CA GLY A 134 -8.55 1.82 -27.14
C GLY A 134 -9.83 2.24 -26.45
N GLY A 135 -9.73 3.03 -25.37
CA GLY A 135 -10.89 3.47 -24.60
C GLY A 135 -12.00 4.04 -25.48
N ARG A 136 -13.18 3.40 -25.49
CA ARG A 136 -14.38 3.91 -26.15
C ARG A 136 -15.07 4.91 -25.23
N ILE A 137 -15.31 6.13 -25.73
CA ILE A 137 -16.24 7.07 -25.08
C ILE A 137 -17.65 6.51 -25.25
N LEU A 138 -18.29 6.14 -24.14
CA LEU A 138 -19.64 5.61 -24.12
C LEU A 138 -20.64 6.73 -23.85
N ALA A 139 -21.62 6.90 -24.75
CA ALA A 139 -22.70 7.86 -24.59
C ALA A 139 -23.52 7.57 -23.31
N SER A 140 -23.77 8.62 -22.55
CA SER A 140 -24.12 8.66 -21.11
C SER A 140 -25.55 8.26 -20.74
N SER A 141 -26.24 7.42 -21.53
CA SER A 141 -27.57 6.96 -21.13
C SER A 141 -27.69 5.43 -21.23
N ASN A 142 -27.96 4.81 -20.07
CA ASN A 142 -28.24 3.37 -19.84
C ASN A 142 -27.07 2.46 -19.40
N ILE A 143 -26.07 2.98 -18.68
CA ILE A 143 -25.01 2.17 -18.05
C ILE A 143 -25.60 1.08 -17.14
N THR A 144 -26.57 1.40 -16.28
CA THR A 144 -27.11 0.48 -15.27
C THR A 144 -27.91 -0.69 -15.88
N ARG A 145 -28.58 -0.45 -17.03
CA ARG A 145 -29.45 -1.46 -17.68
C ARG A 145 -28.69 -2.35 -18.67
N ARG A 146 -27.59 -1.87 -19.27
CA ARG A 146 -26.77 -2.69 -20.18
C ARG A 146 -25.84 -3.64 -19.46
N ILE A 147 -25.25 -3.25 -18.32
CA ILE A 147 -24.42 -4.15 -17.50
C ILE A 147 -25.22 -5.42 -17.13
N ARG A 148 -26.51 -5.30 -16.81
CA ARG A 148 -27.35 -6.46 -16.48
C ARG A 148 -27.81 -7.30 -17.67
N ASN A 149 -27.96 -6.73 -18.88
CA ASN A 149 -28.56 -7.46 -20.02
C ASN A 149 -27.57 -8.08 -21.00
N THR A 150 -26.31 -7.62 -21.06
CA THR A 150 -25.26 -8.31 -21.85
C THR A 150 -24.56 -9.42 -21.09
N GLN A 151 -24.88 -9.61 -19.80
CA GLN A 151 -24.26 -10.57 -18.89
C GLN A 151 -25.23 -11.67 -18.43
N LYS A 152 -26.26 -11.96 -19.24
CA LYS A 152 -27.22 -13.03 -18.96
C LYS A 152 -26.63 -14.45 -18.93
N ASN A 153 -25.32 -14.61 -19.16
CA ASN A 153 -24.59 -15.88 -19.05
C ASN A 153 -23.12 -15.60 -18.67
N ASN A 154 -22.77 -15.54 -17.38
CA ASN A 154 -21.40 -15.66 -16.78
C ASN A 154 -20.94 -14.44 -15.97
N ALA A 155 -21.31 -14.38 -14.70
CA ALA A 155 -20.57 -13.59 -13.72
C ALA A 155 -19.20 -14.24 -13.50
N LYS A 156 -18.10 -13.51 -13.73
CA LYS A 156 -16.75 -13.97 -13.41
C LYS A 156 -16.42 -13.55 -11.98
N PHE A 157 -15.78 -14.43 -11.23
CA PHE A 157 -15.24 -14.11 -9.93
C PHE A 157 -14.18 -13.01 -10.05
N VAL A 158 -14.23 -12.00 -9.17
CA VAL A 158 -13.25 -10.90 -9.14
C VAL A 158 -12.67 -10.78 -7.74
N SER A 159 -11.34 -10.74 -7.62
CA SER A 159 -10.68 -10.54 -6.33
C SER A 159 -9.70 -9.38 -6.37
N ALA A 160 -9.92 -8.37 -5.53
CA ALA A 160 -9.02 -7.23 -5.39
C ALA A 160 -8.15 -7.36 -4.13
N PHE A 161 -6.84 -7.20 -4.27
CA PHE A 161 -5.91 -7.08 -3.15
C PHE A 161 -5.57 -5.61 -2.94
N CYS A 162 -6.20 -5.02 -1.93
CA CYS A 162 -6.14 -3.60 -1.64
C CYS A 162 -4.91 -3.26 -0.79
N GLN A 163 -4.45 -2.01 -0.92
CA GLN A 163 -3.48 -1.44 0.01
C GLN A 163 -4.14 -1.04 1.32
N SER A 164 -3.34 -1.01 2.38
CA SER A 164 -3.70 -0.46 3.70
C SER A 164 -2.67 0.63 4.08
N ASN A 165 -2.27 0.71 5.34
CA ASN A 165 -1.17 1.54 5.83
C ASN A 165 0.18 0.86 5.59
N CYS A 166 0.61 0.80 4.34
CA CYS A 166 1.85 0.14 3.94
C CYS A 166 3.09 1.03 3.95
N GLY A 167 3.01 2.32 4.34
CA GLY A 167 4.05 3.33 4.09
C GLY A 167 5.48 2.92 4.49
N ASP A 168 5.63 2.16 5.56
CA ASP A 168 6.91 1.64 6.05
C ASP A 168 7.07 0.10 5.91
N VAL A 169 6.27 -0.55 5.05
CA VAL A 169 6.18 -2.03 4.94
C VAL A 169 6.64 -2.56 3.59
N SER A 170 7.83 -3.14 3.57
CA SER A 170 8.43 -3.75 2.40
C SER A 170 8.02 -5.23 2.23
N PRO A 171 7.79 -5.72 1.00
CA PRO A 171 7.61 -7.15 0.72
C PRO A 171 8.95 -7.93 0.72
N ASN A 172 10.08 -7.24 0.85
CA ASN A 172 11.42 -7.81 0.80
C ASN A 172 11.84 -8.36 2.18
N VAL A 173 11.15 -9.44 2.58
CA VAL A 173 11.12 -9.94 3.96
C VAL A 173 12.42 -10.55 4.48
N LEU A 174 13.44 -10.77 3.65
CA LEU A 174 14.73 -11.25 4.15
C LEU A 174 15.55 -10.14 4.82
N GLY A 175 15.15 -8.87 4.65
CA GLY A 175 15.84 -7.70 5.19
C GLY A 175 16.70 -6.99 4.16
N ALA A 176 17.39 -5.94 4.59
CA ALA A 176 18.21 -5.07 3.74
C ALA A 176 19.70 -5.34 3.92
N PHE A 177 20.40 -5.53 2.80
CA PHE A 177 21.81 -5.90 2.77
C PHE A 177 22.58 -5.11 1.71
N CYS A 178 23.87 -4.95 1.98
CA CYS A 178 24.82 -4.37 1.06
C CYS A 178 25.14 -5.35 -0.07
N ILE A 179 24.95 -4.92 -1.32
CA ILE A 179 25.16 -5.79 -2.49
C ILE A 179 26.63 -6.14 -2.73
N ASP A 180 27.57 -5.34 -2.22
CA ASP A 180 29.02 -5.51 -2.36
C ASP A 180 29.60 -6.48 -1.31
N THR A 181 29.11 -6.42 -0.07
CA THR A 181 29.69 -7.12 1.08
C THR A 181 28.79 -8.21 1.67
N ASN A 182 27.50 -8.25 1.29
CA ASN A 182 26.47 -9.10 1.90
C ASN A 182 26.22 -8.86 3.41
N LEU A 183 26.77 -7.79 3.97
CA LEU A 183 26.47 -7.40 5.36
C LEU A 183 25.12 -6.68 5.44
N PRO A 184 24.44 -6.71 6.60
CA PRO A 184 23.26 -5.90 6.83
C PRO A 184 23.55 -4.42 6.62
N CYS A 185 22.61 -3.67 6.03
CA CYS A 185 22.74 -2.24 5.90
C CYS A 185 22.76 -1.52 7.26
N ASP A 186 23.27 -0.29 7.27
CA ASP A 186 23.13 0.60 8.43
C ASP A 186 21.66 0.79 8.81
N PHE A 187 21.35 0.58 10.08
CA PHE A 187 19.98 0.57 10.60
C PHE A 187 19.29 1.93 10.51
N ASN A 188 20.03 3.03 10.75
CA ASN A 188 19.44 4.35 10.87
C ASN A 188 19.36 5.11 9.55
N HIS A 189 20.22 4.80 8.60
CA HIS A 189 20.34 5.55 7.35
C HIS A 189 20.16 4.71 6.09
N SER A 190 20.06 3.38 6.22
CA SER A 190 19.98 2.45 5.08
C SER A 190 21.12 2.64 4.09
N THR A 191 22.34 2.65 4.63
CA THR A 191 23.56 2.84 3.83
C THR A 191 24.54 1.68 3.99
N CYS A 192 25.44 1.58 3.02
CA CYS A 192 26.58 0.67 2.99
C CYS A 192 27.80 1.52 2.69
N ASN A 193 28.78 1.54 3.59
CA ASN A 193 29.93 2.43 3.49
C ASN A 193 29.53 3.92 3.32
N GLY A 194 28.43 4.33 3.96
CA GLY A 194 27.88 5.69 3.89
C GLY A 194 27.08 6.02 2.61
N LYS A 195 26.89 5.05 1.71
CA LYS A 195 26.14 5.21 0.45
C LYS A 195 24.83 4.45 0.46
N ASN A 196 23.75 5.04 -0.02
CA ASN A 196 22.44 4.39 -0.10
C ASN A 196 22.34 3.44 -1.31
N GLU A 197 23.06 3.69 -2.40
CA GLU A 197 22.87 2.98 -3.68
C GLU A 197 23.23 1.50 -3.63
N LEU A 198 23.91 1.06 -2.56
CA LEU A 198 24.32 -0.32 -2.37
C LEU A 198 23.41 -1.09 -1.40
N CYS A 199 22.50 -0.40 -0.70
CA CYS A 199 21.62 -1.02 0.29
C CYS A 199 20.28 -1.43 -0.34
N TYR A 200 20.05 -2.74 -0.46
CA TYR A 200 18.81 -3.27 -1.05
C TYR A 200 18.11 -4.26 -0.13
N GLY A 201 16.79 -4.14 -0.06
CA GLY A 201 15.89 -5.15 0.48
C GLY A 201 15.92 -6.41 -0.40
N ARG A 202 15.90 -7.58 0.24
CA ARG A 202 15.87 -8.87 -0.45
C ARG A 202 14.54 -9.59 -0.27
N GLY A 203 13.87 -9.88 -1.38
CA GLY A 203 12.69 -10.73 -1.41
C GLY A 203 12.99 -12.20 -1.07
N PRO A 204 11.97 -13.00 -0.74
CA PRO A 204 12.16 -14.40 -0.34
C PRO A 204 12.67 -15.31 -1.47
N GLY A 205 12.61 -14.86 -2.73
CA GLY A 205 13.16 -15.55 -3.90
C GLY A 205 14.52 -15.00 -4.34
N TYR A 206 15.16 -14.11 -3.57
CA TYR A 206 16.43 -13.46 -3.94
C TYR A 206 17.47 -14.47 -4.44
N PRO A 207 18.19 -14.17 -5.55
CA PRO A 207 18.17 -12.90 -6.29
C PRO A 207 17.03 -12.74 -7.32
N ASN A 208 16.11 -13.69 -7.42
CA ASN A 208 15.02 -13.66 -8.40
C ASN A 208 13.81 -12.86 -7.87
N GLU A 209 13.57 -11.69 -8.47
CA GLU A 209 12.44 -10.81 -8.15
C GLU A 209 11.08 -11.35 -8.61
N PHE A 210 11.02 -12.10 -9.72
CA PHE A 210 9.80 -12.77 -10.16
C PHE A 210 9.38 -13.86 -9.16
N GLU A 211 10.33 -14.65 -8.68
CA GLU A 211 10.07 -15.66 -7.67
C GLU A 211 9.69 -15.02 -6.32
N SER A 212 10.35 -13.92 -5.95
CA SER A 212 9.96 -13.13 -4.77
C SER A 212 8.52 -12.62 -4.87
N THR A 213 8.14 -12.07 -6.03
CA THR A 213 6.79 -11.61 -6.34
C THR A 213 5.78 -12.74 -6.24
N ARG A 214 6.09 -13.92 -6.84
CA ARG A 214 5.25 -15.11 -6.77
C ARG A 214 5.06 -15.60 -5.34
N ILE A 215 6.13 -15.68 -4.54
CA ILE A 215 6.07 -16.15 -3.15
C ILE A 215 5.23 -15.20 -2.29
N ILE A 216 5.47 -13.88 -2.35
CA ILE A 216 4.72 -12.90 -1.55
C ILE A 216 3.25 -12.84 -2.01
N GLY A 217 2.99 -12.91 -3.31
CA GLY A 217 1.63 -13.01 -3.84
C GLY A 217 0.92 -14.27 -3.38
N ASN A 218 1.60 -15.43 -3.39
CA ASN A 218 1.05 -16.69 -2.91
C ASN A 218 0.75 -16.66 -1.41
N ARG A 219 1.60 -16.03 -0.58
CA ARG A 219 1.33 -15.85 0.86
C ARG A 219 0.05 -15.03 1.10
N GLN A 220 -0.13 -13.94 0.36
CA GLN A 220 -1.35 -13.13 0.41
C GLN A 220 -2.58 -13.93 -0.05
N PHE A 221 -2.48 -14.61 -1.19
CA PHE A 221 -3.53 -15.46 -1.74
C PHE A 221 -3.98 -16.55 -0.76
N LEU A 222 -3.05 -17.33 -0.20
CA LEU A 222 -3.39 -18.43 0.70
C LEU A 222 -4.16 -17.94 1.93
N LYS A 223 -3.77 -16.78 2.49
CA LYS A 223 -4.53 -16.18 3.61
C LYS A 223 -5.90 -15.67 3.15
N ALA A 224 -6.00 -15.06 1.98
CA ALA A 224 -7.29 -14.63 1.45
C ALA A 224 -8.23 -15.82 1.20
N ALA A 225 -7.75 -16.92 0.60
CA ALA A 225 -8.55 -18.12 0.36
C ALA A 225 -9.02 -18.77 1.68
N ASP A 226 -8.13 -18.84 2.68
CA ASP A 226 -8.46 -19.28 4.05
C ASP A 226 -9.60 -18.43 4.64
N LEU A 227 -9.43 -17.10 4.67
CA LEU A 227 -10.46 -16.17 5.17
C LEU A 227 -11.76 -16.24 4.37
N PHE A 228 -11.69 -16.44 3.06
CA PHE A 228 -12.86 -16.52 2.18
C PHE A 228 -13.71 -17.76 2.46
N ASN A 229 -13.04 -18.88 2.76
CA ASN A 229 -13.69 -20.15 3.11
C ASN A 229 -14.21 -20.15 4.55
N SER A 230 -13.54 -19.46 5.47
CA SER A 230 -13.92 -19.39 6.88
C SER A 230 -14.85 -18.22 7.24
N ALA A 231 -15.11 -17.29 6.31
CA ALA A 231 -15.95 -16.11 6.54
C ALA A 231 -17.36 -16.52 6.97
N SER A 232 -17.78 -16.03 8.13
CA SER A 232 -19.08 -16.35 8.77
C SER A 232 -19.83 -15.14 9.29
N GLU A 233 -19.17 -14.00 9.48
CA GLU A 233 -19.82 -12.75 9.86
C GLU A 233 -20.43 -12.09 8.62
N GLU A 234 -21.77 -12.01 8.58
CA GLU A 234 -22.49 -11.26 7.56
C GLU A 234 -22.47 -9.75 7.88
N LEU A 235 -22.09 -8.93 6.90
CA LEU A 235 -22.14 -7.48 7.07
C LEU A 235 -23.59 -7.00 7.00
N GLN A 236 -24.05 -6.33 8.06
CA GLN A 236 -25.45 -5.92 8.22
C GLN A 236 -25.56 -4.43 8.55
N GLY A 237 -26.61 -3.79 8.02
CA GLY A 237 -26.93 -2.39 8.26
C GLY A 237 -26.84 -1.53 7.00
N LYS A 238 -26.88 -0.21 7.19
CA LYS A 238 -26.92 0.75 6.08
C LYS A 238 -25.58 0.91 5.37
N VAL A 239 -25.66 1.29 4.10
CA VAL A 239 -24.54 1.84 3.33
C VAL A 239 -24.60 3.36 3.44
N ASP A 240 -23.49 4.00 3.79
CA ASP A 240 -23.39 5.46 3.89
C ASP A 240 -21.98 5.92 3.50
N TYR A 241 -21.80 7.20 3.20
CA TYR A 241 -20.48 7.76 2.92
C TYR A 241 -20.39 9.23 3.30
N ARG A 242 -19.19 9.69 3.64
CA ARG A 242 -18.84 11.11 3.73
C ARG A 242 -17.63 11.36 2.85
N HIS A 243 -17.63 12.49 2.15
CA HIS A 243 -16.54 12.92 1.30
C HIS A 243 -16.40 14.43 1.42
N THR A 244 -15.17 14.92 1.54
CA THR A 244 -14.88 16.36 1.50
C THR A 244 -13.53 16.61 0.85
N TYR A 245 -13.40 17.77 0.22
CA TYR A 245 -12.12 18.34 -0.15
C TYR A 245 -11.68 19.30 0.94
N LEU A 246 -10.44 19.19 1.40
CA LEU A 246 -9.87 20.06 2.42
C LEU A 246 -8.57 20.65 1.91
N ASP A 247 -8.36 21.94 2.19
CA ASP A 247 -7.08 22.58 1.96
C ASP A 247 -6.12 22.22 3.11
N PHE A 248 -5.09 21.45 2.79
CA PHE A 248 -4.08 20.98 3.72
C PHE A 248 -2.87 21.90 3.79
N SER A 249 -2.83 23.00 3.02
CA SER A 249 -1.69 23.93 3.06
C SER A 249 -1.57 24.66 4.39
N GLN A 250 -2.69 24.88 5.08
CA GLN A 250 -2.79 25.77 6.24
C GLN A 250 -3.90 25.35 7.22
N LEU A 251 -4.21 24.06 7.31
CA LEU A 251 -5.27 23.53 8.15
C LEU A 251 -4.89 23.65 9.63
N GLU A 252 -5.73 24.30 10.41
CA GLU A 252 -5.59 24.39 11.87
C GLU A 252 -6.22 23.18 12.55
N VAL A 253 -5.50 22.55 13.48
CA VAL A 253 -5.92 21.35 14.21
C VAL A 253 -5.59 21.52 15.69
N SER A 254 -6.56 21.23 16.56
CA SER A 254 -6.34 21.17 18.01
C SER A 254 -5.76 19.83 18.41
N VAL A 255 -4.56 19.82 18.98
CA VAL A 255 -3.89 18.64 19.52
C VAL A 255 -3.79 18.70 21.04
N SER A 256 -3.90 17.55 21.69
CA SER A 256 -3.70 17.44 23.14
C SER A 256 -2.22 17.55 23.48
N THR A 257 -1.88 18.38 24.46
CA THR A 257 -0.51 18.50 24.97
C THR A 257 -0.22 17.41 25.99
N SER A 258 1.06 17.12 26.23
CA SER A 258 1.51 16.20 27.29
C SER A 258 1.08 16.61 28.70
N THR A 259 0.70 17.87 28.89
CA THR A 259 0.17 18.43 30.14
C THR A 259 -1.36 18.38 30.25
N GLY A 260 -2.05 17.79 29.26
CA GLY A 260 -3.52 17.69 29.22
C GLY A 260 -4.24 18.95 28.72
N GLY A 261 -3.50 19.96 28.25
CA GLY A 261 -4.07 21.13 27.57
C GLY A 261 -4.38 20.84 26.09
N GLN A 262 -4.97 21.83 25.41
CA GLN A 262 -5.08 21.83 23.95
C GLN A 262 -4.18 22.90 23.35
N GLN A 263 -3.46 22.54 22.30
CA GLN A 263 -2.68 23.46 21.48
C GLN A 263 -3.24 23.42 20.06
N VAL A 264 -3.48 24.60 19.49
CA VAL A 264 -3.76 24.69 18.05
C VAL A 264 -2.43 24.65 17.30
N VAL A 265 -2.29 23.67 16.43
CA VAL A 265 -1.19 23.55 15.48
C VAL A 265 -1.72 23.72 14.07
N LYS A 266 -0.83 23.96 13.11
CA LYS A 266 -1.18 24.22 11.73
C LYS A 266 -0.37 23.34 10.81
N THR A 267 -0.99 22.81 9.75
CA THR A 267 -0.25 22.15 8.68
C THR A 267 0.56 23.16 7.86
N CYS A 268 1.52 22.66 7.10
CA CYS A 268 2.40 23.48 6.27
C CYS A 268 2.10 23.24 4.78
N PRO A 269 2.37 24.22 3.90
CA PRO A 269 2.51 23.96 2.47
C PRO A 269 3.49 22.80 2.22
N ALA A 270 3.21 21.98 1.21
CA ALA A 270 3.96 20.74 0.98
C ALA A 270 5.45 20.98 0.73
N ALA A 271 6.31 20.19 1.37
CA ALA A 271 7.75 20.21 1.12
C ALA A 271 8.36 18.81 1.26
N MET A 272 9.32 18.51 0.37
CA MET A 272 10.07 17.26 0.38
C MET A 272 11.41 17.46 1.06
N GLY A 273 11.74 16.57 2.00
CA GLY A 273 12.99 16.59 2.73
C GLY A 273 14.17 16.04 1.93
N PHE A 274 15.38 16.14 2.45
CA PHE A 274 16.56 15.55 1.81
C PHE A 274 16.45 14.02 1.66
N SER A 275 15.91 13.34 2.66
CA SER A 275 15.71 11.88 2.65
C SER A 275 14.79 11.39 1.54
N PHE A 276 13.96 12.25 0.93
CA PHE A 276 13.19 11.91 -0.26
C PHE A 276 14.10 11.44 -1.40
N ALA A 277 15.22 12.13 -1.63
CA ALA A 277 16.16 11.78 -2.69
C ALA A 277 17.02 10.54 -2.34
N ALA A 278 16.99 10.09 -1.08
CA ALA A 278 17.69 8.88 -0.66
C ALA A 278 16.97 7.60 -1.10
N GLY A 279 15.69 7.66 -1.46
CA GLY A 279 14.86 6.49 -1.73
C GLY A 279 14.76 5.56 -0.52
N THR A 280 14.37 4.31 -0.77
CA THR A 280 14.21 3.27 0.27
C THR A 280 15.11 2.07 0.01
N THR A 281 15.10 1.09 0.90
CA THR A 281 15.76 -0.19 0.62
C THR A 281 15.07 -0.98 -0.50
N ASP A 282 13.81 -0.68 -0.85
CA ASP A 282 13.10 -1.30 -1.97
C ASP A 282 13.47 -0.68 -3.33
N GLY A 283 14.10 0.49 -3.29
CA GLY A 283 14.49 1.27 -4.45
C GLY A 283 15.34 2.44 -3.98
N PRO A 284 16.65 2.24 -3.78
CA PRO A 284 17.50 3.30 -3.28
C PRO A 284 17.58 4.42 -4.31
N GLY A 285 17.78 5.63 -3.80
CA GLY A 285 17.98 6.83 -4.58
C GLY A 285 19.35 6.84 -5.25
N ALA A 286 19.92 8.02 -5.40
CA ALA A 286 21.24 8.22 -5.99
C ALA A 286 22.00 9.33 -5.24
N PHE A 287 23.29 9.43 -5.51
CA PHE A 287 24.19 10.43 -4.93
C PHE A 287 24.40 10.24 -3.42
N ASP A 288 24.88 11.28 -2.74
CA ASP A 288 25.22 11.26 -1.32
C ASP A 288 24.01 11.44 -0.38
N PHE A 289 22.78 11.29 -0.89
CA PHE A 289 21.58 11.33 -0.06
C PHE A 289 21.47 10.07 0.81
N LYS A 290 21.07 10.27 2.06
CA LYS A 290 20.84 9.19 3.02
C LYS A 290 19.54 9.43 3.76
N GLN A 291 18.88 8.35 4.18
CA GLN A 291 17.73 8.47 5.07
C GLN A 291 18.18 8.95 6.45
N GLY A 292 17.30 9.62 7.18
CA GLY A 292 17.62 10.17 8.49
C GLY A 292 18.47 11.44 8.45
N ASP A 293 18.57 12.13 7.31
CA ASP A 293 19.28 13.41 7.24
C ASP A 293 18.38 14.55 7.74
N ASP A 294 18.68 15.03 8.95
CA ASP A 294 18.02 16.15 9.62
C ASP A 294 18.77 17.49 9.44
N LYS A 295 19.94 17.48 8.78
CA LYS A 295 20.78 18.66 8.59
C LYS A 295 20.76 19.15 7.16
N GLY A 296 20.78 18.27 6.17
CA GLY A 296 20.86 18.60 4.76
C GLY A 296 22.21 19.18 4.32
N ASN A 297 22.84 18.55 3.32
CA ASN A 297 24.11 19.00 2.74
C ASN A 297 24.02 20.42 2.10
N PRO A 298 24.94 21.36 2.42
CA PRO A 298 25.01 22.69 1.81
C PRO A 298 24.99 22.73 0.28
N PHE A 299 25.61 21.74 -0.39
CA PHE A 299 25.63 21.67 -1.86
C PHE A 299 24.21 21.52 -2.43
N TRP A 300 23.43 20.56 -1.91
CA TRP A 300 22.07 20.34 -2.37
C TRP A 300 21.10 21.43 -1.92
N ARG A 301 21.37 22.13 -0.81
CA ARG A 301 20.63 23.36 -0.44
C ARG A 301 20.78 24.44 -1.50
N LEU A 302 21.98 24.59 -2.07
CA LEU A 302 22.22 25.52 -3.18
C LEU A 302 21.47 25.09 -4.43
N VAL A 303 21.56 23.81 -4.81
CA VAL A 303 20.91 23.27 -6.01
C VAL A 303 19.38 23.38 -5.92
N GLY A 304 18.77 22.94 -4.81
CA GLY A 304 17.32 23.10 -4.59
C GLY A 304 16.90 24.57 -4.56
N GLY A 305 17.75 25.44 -4.00
CA GLY A 305 17.54 26.89 -3.97
C GLY A 305 17.50 27.58 -5.34
N ILE A 306 18.06 26.96 -6.39
CA ILE A 306 17.95 27.46 -7.78
C ILE A 306 16.50 27.37 -8.28
N LEU A 307 15.75 26.35 -7.86
CA LEU A 307 14.33 26.19 -8.22
C LEU A 307 13.45 27.14 -7.41
N LYS A 308 13.54 27.03 -6.07
CA LYS A 308 12.81 27.88 -5.13
C LYS A 308 13.49 27.79 -3.77
N LYS A 309 13.95 28.93 -3.23
CA LYS A 309 14.49 28.98 -1.87
C LYS A 309 13.33 29.00 -0.85
N PRO A 310 13.27 28.05 0.11
CA PRO A 310 12.24 28.05 1.13
C PRO A 310 12.25 29.31 1.99
N GLY A 311 11.06 29.82 2.30
CA GLY A 311 10.87 30.94 3.23
C GLY A 311 11.15 30.53 4.68
N LYS A 312 11.39 31.53 5.56
CA LYS A 312 11.65 31.27 7.00
C LYS A 312 10.48 30.55 7.67
N GLU A 313 9.25 31.01 7.42
CA GLU A 313 8.02 30.39 7.94
C GLU A 313 7.90 28.93 7.52
N GLN A 314 8.20 28.62 6.27
CA GLN A 314 8.14 27.26 5.72
C GLN A 314 9.18 26.34 6.37
N VAL A 315 10.41 26.83 6.58
CA VAL A 315 11.47 26.09 7.30
C VAL A 315 11.09 25.84 8.76
N GLU A 316 10.53 26.83 9.44
CA GLU A 316 10.08 26.69 10.83
C GLU A 316 8.89 25.73 10.95
N CYS A 317 7.94 25.79 10.02
CA CYS A 317 6.77 24.92 9.99
C CYS A 317 7.14 23.45 9.74
N GLN A 318 8.05 23.19 8.79
CA GLN A 318 8.46 21.84 8.41
C GLN A 318 9.47 21.20 9.37
N ALA A 319 10.03 21.94 10.33
CA ALA A 319 11.08 21.44 11.23
C ALA A 319 10.69 20.10 11.90
N PRO A 320 11.61 19.12 12.02
CA PRO A 320 13.04 19.22 11.73
C PRO A 320 13.43 18.92 10.27
N LYS A 321 12.47 18.77 9.35
CA LYS A 321 12.76 18.41 7.95
C LYS A 321 13.66 19.45 7.26
N PRO A 322 14.87 19.09 6.81
CA PRO A 322 15.63 19.95 5.92
C PRO A 322 14.97 19.90 4.54
N ILE A 323 14.40 21.01 4.09
CA ILE A 323 13.68 21.09 2.82
C ILE A 323 14.67 21.00 1.65
N LEU A 324 14.46 20.02 0.77
CA LEU A 324 15.14 19.90 -0.52
C LEU A 324 14.31 20.57 -1.63
N LEU A 325 13.01 20.30 -1.67
CA LEU A 325 12.07 20.86 -2.66
C LEU A 325 10.86 21.49 -1.96
N ASP A 326 10.61 22.77 -2.22
CA ASP A 326 9.51 23.54 -1.62
C ASP A 326 8.23 23.46 -2.47
N THR A 327 7.77 22.24 -2.72
CA THR A 327 6.76 21.93 -3.75
C THR A 327 5.43 22.66 -3.59
N GLY A 328 5.04 23.02 -2.36
CA GLY A 328 3.83 23.77 -2.07
C GLY A 328 3.89 25.22 -2.55
N GLU A 329 5.10 25.78 -2.64
CA GLU A 329 5.39 27.15 -3.08
C GLU A 329 5.88 27.21 -4.55
N MET A 330 5.89 26.07 -5.23
CA MET A 330 6.29 25.92 -6.63
C MET A 330 5.05 25.81 -7.52
N LYS A 331 4.79 26.87 -8.29
CA LYS A 331 3.53 27.09 -9.03
C LYS A 331 3.67 27.07 -10.55
N GLU A 332 4.90 27.01 -11.06
CA GLU A 332 5.21 27.13 -12.48
C GLU A 332 5.78 25.82 -13.04
N PRO A 333 5.31 25.34 -14.22
CA PRO A 333 4.20 25.88 -15.02
C PRO A 333 2.79 25.54 -14.46
N TYR A 334 2.74 24.74 -13.38
CA TYR A 334 1.54 24.38 -12.62
C TYR A 334 1.96 24.02 -11.19
N ASP A 335 1.00 23.80 -10.28
CA ASP A 335 1.27 23.34 -8.91
C ASP A 335 2.06 22.03 -8.88
N TRP A 336 3.20 22.01 -8.17
CA TRP A 336 4.05 20.82 -8.05
C TRP A 336 3.54 19.80 -7.01
N ALA A 337 2.66 20.23 -6.10
CA ALA A 337 2.03 19.37 -5.11
C ALA A 337 0.56 19.78 -4.88
N PRO A 338 -0.36 18.82 -4.66
CA PRO A 338 -1.75 19.12 -4.37
C PRO A 338 -1.90 19.73 -2.97
N ALA A 339 -2.53 20.91 -2.89
CA ALA A 339 -2.91 21.52 -1.61
C ALA A 339 -4.30 21.06 -1.14
N ILE A 340 -5.22 20.79 -2.08
CA ILE A 340 -6.59 20.38 -1.80
C ILE A 340 -6.70 18.86 -1.92
N LEU A 341 -6.93 18.18 -0.79
CA LEU A 341 -6.96 16.72 -0.73
C LEU A 341 -8.39 16.18 -0.45
N PRO A 342 -8.82 15.11 -1.14
CA PRO A 342 -10.05 14.40 -0.86
C PRO A 342 -9.88 13.49 0.37
N ILE A 343 -10.79 13.62 1.33
CA ILE A 343 -10.94 12.69 2.45
C ILE A 343 -12.29 12.00 2.32
N GLN A 344 -12.30 10.68 2.40
CA GLN A 344 -13.52 9.89 2.23
C GLN A 344 -13.62 8.78 3.28
N ILE A 345 -14.83 8.59 3.80
CA ILE A 345 -15.20 7.48 4.67
C ILE A 345 -16.39 6.79 4.03
N ILE A 346 -16.30 5.48 3.84
CA ILE A 346 -17.39 4.64 3.34
C ILE A 346 -17.81 3.67 4.44
N ARG A 347 -19.11 3.52 4.64
CA ARG A 347 -19.69 2.57 5.57
C ARG A 347 -20.48 1.52 4.81
N ILE A 348 -20.27 0.25 5.18
CA ILE A 348 -21.06 -0.90 4.73
C ILE A 348 -21.41 -1.69 5.99
N GLY A 349 -22.60 -1.44 6.54
CA GLY A 349 -23.02 -2.08 7.79
C GLY A 349 -22.12 -1.70 8.97
N GLN A 350 -21.48 -2.70 9.58
CA GLN A 350 -20.46 -2.52 10.63
C GLN A 350 -19.01 -2.38 10.10
N LEU A 351 -18.79 -2.42 8.78
CA LEU A 351 -17.50 -2.10 8.16
C LEU A 351 -17.41 -0.61 7.82
N VAL A 352 -16.29 0.01 8.17
CA VAL A 352 -15.93 1.39 7.82
C VAL A 352 -14.59 1.39 7.10
N ILE A 353 -14.56 1.95 5.90
CA ILE A 353 -13.39 2.06 5.04
C ILE A 353 -12.93 3.51 5.07
N LEU A 354 -11.69 3.74 5.52
CA LEU A 354 -11.04 5.04 5.54
C LEU A 354 -10.19 5.18 4.27
N SER A 355 -10.70 5.94 3.30
CA SER A 355 -10.04 6.19 2.03
C SER A 355 -9.14 7.42 2.18
N VAL A 356 -7.82 7.19 2.19
CA VAL A 356 -6.82 8.23 2.48
C VAL A 356 -5.88 8.46 1.28
N PRO A 357 -5.56 9.72 0.96
CA PRO A 357 -4.83 10.09 -0.26
C PRO A 357 -3.31 9.98 -0.14
N GLY A 358 -2.78 8.93 0.50
CA GLY A 358 -1.34 8.79 0.70
C GLY A 358 -0.95 7.44 1.30
N GLU A 359 0.33 7.35 1.67
CA GLU A 359 0.96 6.15 2.21
C GLU A 359 1.20 6.30 3.72
N PHE A 360 0.26 5.79 4.51
CA PHE A 360 0.37 5.85 5.97
C PHE A 360 1.34 4.78 6.46
N THR A 361 2.25 5.13 7.37
CA THR A 361 3.06 4.16 8.09
C THR A 361 2.19 3.26 8.97
N THR A 362 2.80 2.18 9.45
CA THR A 362 2.17 1.22 10.35
C THR A 362 1.51 1.93 11.53
N MET A 363 2.25 2.76 12.28
CA MET A 363 1.69 3.40 13.47
C MET A 363 0.73 4.56 13.14
N ALA A 364 0.99 5.33 12.08
CA ALA A 364 0.05 6.36 11.64
C ALA A 364 -1.32 5.76 11.27
N GLY A 365 -1.33 4.64 10.56
CA GLY A 365 -2.56 3.92 10.22
C GLY A 365 -3.28 3.35 11.43
N ARG A 366 -2.55 2.78 12.41
CA ARG A 366 -3.12 2.31 13.68
C ARG A 366 -3.83 3.44 14.43
N ARG A 367 -3.13 4.57 14.63
CA ARG A 367 -3.68 5.75 15.32
C ARG A 367 -4.95 6.25 14.64
N LEU A 368 -4.97 6.34 13.31
CA LEU A 368 -6.15 6.80 12.58
C LEU A 368 -7.33 5.84 12.72
N ARG A 369 -7.11 4.53 12.55
CA ARG A 369 -8.17 3.52 12.70
C ARG A 369 -8.74 3.51 14.11
N ASP A 370 -7.89 3.53 15.12
CA ASP A 370 -8.31 3.53 16.53
C ASP A 370 -9.07 4.81 16.89
N ALA A 371 -8.58 5.98 16.46
CA ALA A 371 -9.25 7.25 16.69
C ALA A 371 -10.65 7.27 16.07
N VAL A 372 -10.79 6.86 14.80
CA VAL A 372 -12.10 6.80 14.15
C VAL A 372 -13.00 5.76 14.80
N LYS A 373 -12.50 4.56 15.10
CA LYS A 373 -13.29 3.51 15.79
C LYS A 373 -13.81 4.01 17.14
N ASN A 374 -12.98 4.69 17.92
CA ASN A 374 -13.36 5.24 19.21
C ASN A 374 -14.43 6.35 19.08
N VAL A 375 -14.29 7.28 18.13
CA VAL A 375 -15.29 8.32 17.86
C VAL A 375 -16.63 7.71 17.43
N LEU A 376 -16.60 6.70 16.57
CA LEU A 376 -17.81 6.00 16.12
C LEU A 376 -18.52 5.30 17.29
N ILE A 377 -17.78 4.55 18.12
CA ILE A 377 -18.38 3.81 19.25
C ILE A 377 -18.96 4.77 20.29
N SER A 378 -18.21 5.82 20.67
CA SER A 378 -18.62 6.78 21.69
C SER A 378 -19.74 7.72 21.25
N GLY A 379 -19.77 8.11 19.96
CA GLY A 379 -20.66 9.15 19.46
C GLY A 379 -21.96 8.67 18.80
N SER A 380 -22.17 7.35 18.66
CA SER A 380 -23.24 6.81 17.81
C SER A 380 -24.46 6.25 18.55
N ASN A 381 -24.57 6.49 19.85
CA ASN A 381 -25.68 5.99 20.68
C ASN A 381 -25.97 4.49 20.49
N GLY A 382 -24.92 3.68 20.35
CA GLY A 382 -25.01 2.22 20.21
C GLY A 382 -25.10 1.71 18.76
N GLU A 383 -25.12 2.58 17.74
CA GLU A 383 -25.09 2.14 16.34
C GLU A 383 -23.76 1.47 15.97
N PHE A 384 -22.64 1.92 16.53
CA PHE A 384 -21.34 1.26 16.45
C PHE A 384 -20.93 0.70 17.81
N ASN A 385 -20.27 -0.45 17.80
CA ASN A 385 -19.81 -1.16 18.99
C ASN A 385 -18.46 -1.88 18.73
N SER A 386 -18.06 -2.78 19.62
CA SER A 386 -16.81 -3.55 19.51
C SER A 386 -16.65 -4.30 18.19
N ASN A 387 -17.77 -4.73 17.57
CA ASN A 387 -17.82 -5.47 16.31
C ASN A 387 -17.67 -4.56 15.08
N THR A 388 -17.46 -3.25 15.28
CA THR A 388 -17.17 -2.33 14.17
C THR A 388 -15.78 -2.62 13.61
N HIS A 389 -15.70 -2.90 12.32
CA HIS A 389 -14.45 -3.12 11.61
C HIS A 389 -14.04 -1.81 10.93
N VAL A 390 -12.82 -1.34 11.18
CA VAL A 390 -12.29 -0.14 10.51
C VAL A 390 -11.08 -0.57 9.71
N VAL A 391 -11.15 -0.43 8.39
CA VAL A 391 -10.02 -0.68 7.48
C VAL A 391 -9.53 0.62 6.89
N LEU A 392 -8.22 0.70 6.64
CA LEU A 392 -7.62 1.82 5.95
C LEU A 392 -7.35 1.42 4.50
N ALA A 393 -7.71 2.29 3.56
CA ALA A 393 -7.44 2.14 2.13
C ALA A 393 -6.51 3.30 1.72
N GLY A 394 -5.21 3.02 1.70
CA GLY A 394 -4.18 3.96 1.25
C GLY A 394 -4.25 4.20 -0.26
N LEU A 395 -3.54 5.23 -0.74
CA LEU A 395 -3.45 5.59 -2.16
C LEU A 395 -4.82 5.75 -2.86
N THR A 396 -5.81 6.29 -2.13
CA THR A 396 -7.18 6.42 -2.65
C THR A 396 -7.48 7.85 -3.12
N ASN A 397 -8.17 7.99 -4.25
CA ASN A 397 -8.64 9.24 -4.88
C ASN A 397 -7.53 10.17 -5.43
N THR A 398 -6.47 10.45 -4.67
CA THR A 398 -5.28 11.18 -5.12
C THR A 398 -4.04 10.69 -4.36
N TYR A 399 -2.88 11.29 -4.62
CA TYR A 399 -1.62 10.94 -3.97
C TYR A 399 -0.92 12.18 -3.41
N SER A 400 -0.64 12.15 -2.10
CA SER A 400 0.03 13.21 -1.35
C SER A 400 1.23 12.67 -0.57
N GLN A 401 1.97 11.71 -1.14
CA GLN A 401 3.14 11.08 -0.52
C GLN A 401 2.81 10.33 0.78
N TYR A 402 3.70 10.38 1.76
CA TYR A 402 3.69 9.57 2.97
C TYR A 402 3.08 10.32 4.17
N VAL A 403 2.54 9.55 5.11
CA VAL A 403 2.06 10.06 6.41
C VAL A 403 2.67 9.23 7.52
N THR A 404 3.51 9.88 8.31
CA THR A 404 4.19 9.34 9.49
C THR A 404 3.48 9.80 10.77
N THR A 405 3.77 9.15 11.90
CA THR A 405 3.49 9.77 13.20
C THR A 405 4.40 10.97 13.43
N PHE A 406 4.06 11.83 14.39
CA PHE A 406 4.92 12.95 14.75
C PHE A 406 6.32 12.48 15.19
N GLU A 407 6.37 11.36 15.91
CA GLU A 407 7.58 10.74 16.41
C GLU A 407 8.43 10.17 15.26
N GLU A 408 7.82 9.41 14.34
CA GLU A 408 8.49 8.92 13.13
C GLU A 408 9.03 10.09 12.29
N TYR A 409 8.24 11.16 12.14
CA TYR A 409 8.64 12.38 11.43
C TYR A 409 9.93 13.01 12.00
N GLN A 410 10.16 12.95 13.32
CA GLN A 410 11.38 13.50 13.90
C GLN A 410 12.65 12.80 13.42
N VAL A 411 12.55 11.55 12.97
CA VAL A 411 13.69 10.76 12.50
C VAL A 411 14.09 11.14 11.07
N GLN A 412 13.18 11.71 10.28
CA GLN A 412 13.41 12.13 8.89
C GLN A 412 13.97 11.00 8.00
N ARG A 413 13.34 9.82 8.05
CA ARG A 413 13.57 8.77 7.05
C ARG A 413 12.89 9.12 5.72
N TYR A 414 12.78 8.16 4.81
CA TYR A 414 12.18 8.43 3.50
C TYR A 414 10.69 8.80 3.62
N GLU A 415 9.95 8.04 4.42
CA GLU A 415 8.55 8.31 4.78
C GLU A 415 8.43 9.56 5.67
#